data_AF-A0A353DGR3-F1
#
_entry.id   AF-A0A353DGR3-F1
#
_cell.length_a   1.000
_cell.length_b   1.000
_cell.length_c   1.000
_cell.angle_alpha   90.00
_cell.angle_beta   90.00
_cell.angle_gamma   90.00
#
_symmetry.space_group_name_H-M   'P 1'
#
loop_
_entity.id
_entity.type
_entity.pdbx_description
1 polymer ?
#
loop_
_entity_poly.entity_id
_entity_poly.type
_entity_poly.pdbx_seq_one_letter_code
_entity_poly.pdbx_strand_id
1 'polypeptide(L)'
;MSPERIFQSLSAAGLIAGAWLYGDYWKKIGASQSSDESITALRAQNSELTLENDELKGGLAQVRSMLAQGPFPVPEDLIAYVEKDLGMVFLKAPNVKRDSPATLRNIAEKNLKFTRGENGLMLENIAWELLGFIPSDQNLLGQWIAIETEDTRGIFDLTSGKILLSESFDPQSIPDSAILARLLSMQLAYQNHPQKEWPTRDSWQAWQATFLGAAEATRQRYQRSRSVTEGGVTWKDPEQARDDLLNQLSAALQGFANFPFLDGQDHASYHYIDSREAYR
;
A
#
# COMPACT_ATOMS: atom_id res chain seq x y z
N MET A 1 -62.89 48.90 41.96
CA MET A 1 -62.55 49.01 40.52
C MET A 1 -62.98 47.73 39.83
N SER A 2 -63.66 47.79 38.68
CA SER A 2 -64.09 46.57 37.99
C SER A 2 -62.89 45.81 37.39
N PRO A 3 -62.90 44.48 37.38
CA PRO A 3 -61.81 43.64 36.85
C PRO A 3 -61.38 44.01 35.42
N GLU A 4 -62.32 44.47 34.59
CA GLU A 4 -62.07 44.94 33.22
C GLU A 4 -61.16 46.18 33.16
N ARG A 5 -61.29 47.12 34.10
CA ARG A 5 -60.41 48.30 34.14
C ARG A 5 -58.99 47.95 34.57
N ILE A 6 -58.83 46.96 35.43
CA ILE A 6 -57.52 46.45 35.85
C ILE A 6 -56.85 45.74 34.66
N PHE A 7 -57.58 44.89 33.95
CA PHE A 7 -57.07 44.23 32.75
C PHE A 7 -56.65 45.22 31.66
N GLN A 8 -57.49 46.22 31.36
CA GLN A 8 -57.15 47.26 30.38
C GLN A 8 -55.91 48.07 30.76
N SER A 9 -55.74 48.40 32.05
CA SER A 9 -54.55 49.11 32.52
C SER A 9 -53.28 48.25 32.44
N LEU A 10 -53.38 46.95 32.72
CA LEU A 10 -52.29 45.99 32.58
C LEU A 10 -51.91 45.75 31.11
N SER A 11 -52.89 45.66 30.22
CA SER A 11 -52.63 45.52 28.77
C SER A 11 -51.95 46.77 28.19
N ALA A 12 -52.38 47.96 28.60
CA ALA A 12 -51.75 49.22 28.17
C ALA A 12 -50.32 49.35 28.71
N ALA A 13 -50.09 49.01 29.98
CA ALA A 13 -48.75 49.00 30.56
C ALA A 13 -47.83 47.95 29.90
N GLY A 14 -48.36 46.77 29.59
CA GLY A 14 -47.64 45.70 28.89
C GLY A 14 -47.23 46.08 27.47
N LEU A 15 -48.11 46.78 26.72
CA LEU A 15 -47.79 47.27 25.39
C LEU A 15 -46.70 48.35 25.39
N ILE A 16 -46.74 49.27 26.36
CA ILE A 16 -45.72 50.31 26.51
C ILE A 16 -44.36 49.70 26.90
N ALA A 17 -44.34 48.75 27.83
CA ALA A 17 -43.13 48.03 28.22
C ALA A 17 -42.56 47.19 27.06
N GLY A 18 -43.42 46.52 26.30
CA GLY A 18 -43.04 45.75 25.12
C GLY A 18 -42.45 46.62 24.01
N ALA A 19 -43.05 47.79 23.73
CA ALA A 19 -42.53 48.73 22.75
C ALA A 19 -41.17 49.33 23.16
N TRP A 20 -40.97 49.57 24.46
CA TRP A 20 -39.70 50.06 24.99
C TRP A 20 -38.59 49.01 24.88
N LEU A 21 -38.86 47.77 25.27
CA LEU A 21 -37.91 46.65 25.14
C LEU A 21 -37.58 46.34 23.67
N TYR A 22 -38.57 46.44 22.78
CA TYR A 22 -38.37 46.25 21.34
C TYR A 22 -37.50 47.38 20.74
N GLY A 23 -37.73 48.64 21.16
CA GLY A 23 -36.89 49.77 20.74
C GLY A 23 -35.44 49.65 21.22
N ASP A 24 -35.23 49.16 22.43
CA ASP A 24 -33.89 48.96 23.01
C ASP A 24 -33.15 47.78 22.35
N TYR A 25 -33.88 46.73 21.97
CA TYR A 25 -33.36 45.61 21.17
C TYR A 25 -32.88 46.07 19.79
N TRP A 26 -33.65 46.89 19.08
CA TRP A 26 -33.27 47.41 17.76
C TRP A 26 -32.11 48.42 17.82
N LYS A 27 -32.01 49.23 18.87
CA LYS A 27 -30.84 50.10 19.10
C LYS A 27 -29.56 49.30 19.34
N LYS A 28 -29.64 48.17 20.05
CA LYS A 28 -28.48 47.27 20.25
C LYS A 28 -28.06 46.54 18.98
N ILE A 29 -28.99 46.20 18.09
CA ILE A 29 -28.68 45.62 16.76
C ILE A 29 -28.04 46.68 15.84
N GLY A 30 -28.56 47.91 15.84
CA GLY A 30 -28.01 49.02 15.05
C GLY A 30 -26.60 49.47 15.48
N ALA A 31 -26.20 49.19 16.73
CA ALA A 31 -24.86 49.48 17.25
C ALA A 31 -23.81 48.40 16.92
N SER A 32 -24.16 47.35 16.15
CA SER A 32 -23.21 46.33 15.68
C SER A 32 -22.41 46.73 14.42
N GLN A 33 -22.34 48.03 14.10
CA GLN A 33 -21.45 48.58 13.07
C GLN A 33 -19.97 48.59 13.51
N SER A 34 -19.45 47.43 13.89
CA SER A 34 -18.01 47.15 13.96
C SER A 34 -17.63 45.87 13.20
N SER A 35 -18.53 45.34 12.37
CA SER A 35 -18.33 44.05 11.69
C SER A 35 -17.65 44.13 10.32
N ASP A 36 -17.59 45.29 9.65
CA ASP A 36 -17.07 45.36 8.28
C ASP A 36 -15.54 45.12 8.19
N GLU A 37 -14.75 45.66 9.12
CA GLU A 37 -13.30 45.37 9.19
C GLU A 37 -13.01 43.92 9.55
N SER A 38 -13.80 43.32 10.46
CA SER A 38 -13.62 41.91 10.84
C SER A 38 -14.01 40.94 9.71
N ILE A 39 -15.07 41.25 8.95
CA ILE A 39 -15.53 40.42 7.82
C ILE A 39 -14.59 40.55 6.62
N THR A 40 -14.05 41.75 6.37
CA THR A 40 -13.03 41.96 5.33
C THR A 40 -11.71 41.30 5.69
N ALA A 41 -11.27 41.37 6.95
CA ALA A 41 -10.10 40.63 7.43
C ALA A 41 -10.28 39.11 7.31
N LEU A 42 -11.43 38.56 7.69
CA LEU A 42 -11.73 37.13 7.56
C LEU A 42 -11.85 36.66 6.10
N ARG A 43 -12.33 37.52 5.19
CA ARG A 43 -12.33 37.22 3.75
C ARG A 43 -10.92 37.24 3.17
N ALA A 44 -10.11 38.22 3.56
CA ALA A 44 -8.71 38.28 3.16
C ALA A 44 -7.95 37.02 3.63
N GLN A 45 -8.14 36.63 4.88
CA GLN A 45 -7.52 35.43 5.45
C GLN A 45 -7.99 34.14 4.79
N ASN A 46 -9.29 34.02 4.45
CA ASN A 46 -9.78 32.88 3.67
C ASN A 46 -9.17 32.85 2.26
N SER A 47 -9.06 34.01 1.60
CA SER A 47 -8.44 34.07 0.27
C SER A 47 -6.96 33.69 0.30
N GLU A 48 -6.24 34.10 1.34
CA GLU A 48 -4.84 33.75 1.58
C GLU A 48 -4.70 32.24 1.85
N LEU A 49 -5.54 31.67 2.71
CA LEU A 49 -5.55 30.23 2.99
C LEU A 49 -5.93 29.38 1.77
N THR A 50 -6.81 29.87 0.89
CA THR A 50 -7.12 29.17 -0.36
C THR A 50 -5.96 29.22 -1.34
N LEU A 51 -5.24 30.34 -1.41
CA LEU A 51 -4.04 30.47 -2.23
C LEU A 51 -2.92 29.56 -1.71
N GLU A 52 -2.68 29.53 -0.40
CA GLU A 52 -1.71 28.61 0.20
C GLU A 52 -2.08 27.15 -0.05
N ASN A 53 -3.37 26.79 0.04
CA ASN A 53 -3.81 25.43 -0.28
C ASN A 53 -3.59 25.06 -1.75
N ASP A 54 -3.86 25.97 -2.66
CA ASP A 54 -3.66 25.73 -4.09
C ASP A 54 -2.17 25.69 -4.45
N GLU A 55 -1.34 26.51 -3.79
CA GLU A 55 0.11 26.46 -3.90
C GLU A 55 0.68 25.14 -3.34
N LEU A 56 0.21 24.69 -2.17
CA LEU A 56 0.59 23.41 -1.58
C LEU A 56 0.14 22.22 -2.45
N LYS A 57 -1.07 22.27 -3.04
CA LYS A 57 -1.53 21.26 -4.00
C LYS A 57 -0.70 21.26 -5.27
N GLY A 58 -0.33 22.45 -5.77
CA GLY A 58 0.57 22.62 -6.91
C GLY A 58 1.95 22.04 -6.62
N GLY A 59 2.53 22.35 -5.47
CA GLY A 59 3.79 21.79 -4.99
C GLY A 59 3.73 20.27 -4.82
N LEU A 60 2.64 19.74 -4.27
CA LEU A 60 2.41 18.29 -4.18
C LEU A 60 2.29 17.64 -5.56
N ALA A 61 1.62 18.28 -6.53
CA ALA A 61 1.51 17.78 -7.89
C ALA A 61 2.86 17.77 -8.61
N GLN A 62 3.68 18.82 -8.41
CA GLN A 62 5.03 18.91 -8.94
C GLN A 62 5.96 17.86 -8.32
N VAL A 63 5.91 17.69 -6.99
CA VAL A 63 6.67 16.64 -6.28
C VAL A 63 6.21 15.25 -6.72
N ARG A 64 4.90 15.01 -6.88
CA ARG A 64 4.36 13.76 -7.43
C ARG A 64 4.84 13.50 -8.86
N SER A 65 4.90 14.53 -9.70
CA SER A 65 5.42 14.43 -11.06
C SER A 65 6.92 14.11 -11.09
N MET A 66 7.72 14.73 -10.22
CA MET A 66 9.15 14.43 -10.07
C MET A 66 9.40 13.02 -9.51
N LEU A 67 8.58 12.60 -8.55
CA LEU A 67 8.60 11.23 -7.98
C LEU A 67 8.10 10.16 -8.95
N ALA A 68 7.29 10.53 -9.93
CA ALA A 68 6.83 9.60 -10.96
C ALA A 68 7.95 9.19 -11.93
N GLN A 69 9.01 10.00 -12.06
CA GLN A 69 10.16 9.73 -12.95
C GLN A 69 11.48 9.46 -12.20
N GLY A 70 11.55 9.81 -10.92
CA GLY A 70 12.74 9.65 -10.07
C GLY A 70 12.73 8.40 -9.17
N PRO A 71 13.79 8.20 -8.37
CA PRO A 71 13.81 7.16 -7.34
C PRO A 71 12.68 7.40 -6.32
N PHE A 72 12.01 6.32 -5.94
CA PHE A 72 10.97 6.36 -4.93
C PHE A 72 11.60 6.51 -3.54
N PRO A 73 11.18 7.49 -2.72
CA PRO A 73 11.72 7.74 -1.40
C PRO A 73 11.25 6.64 -0.45
N VAL A 74 12.18 5.83 0.00
CA VAL A 74 11.90 4.79 0.99
C VAL A 74 12.04 5.41 2.39
N PRO A 75 11.01 5.32 3.25
CA PRO A 75 11.11 5.80 4.63
C PRO A 75 12.24 5.11 5.41
N GLU A 76 13.04 5.87 6.16
CA GLU A 76 14.19 5.32 6.91
C GLU A 76 13.77 4.34 8.01
N ASP A 77 12.62 4.57 8.63
CA ASP A 77 12.01 3.69 9.62
C ASP A 77 11.67 2.32 9.01
N LEU A 78 11.21 2.29 7.76
CA LEU A 78 10.95 1.05 7.03
C LEU A 78 12.24 0.30 6.70
N ILE A 79 13.30 1.01 6.32
CA ILE A 79 14.63 0.41 6.11
C ILE A 79 15.12 -0.22 7.41
N ALA A 80 15.12 0.54 8.50
CA ALA A 80 15.56 0.08 9.82
C ALA A 80 14.71 -1.09 10.33
N TYR A 81 13.40 -1.11 10.04
CA TYR A 81 12.53 -2.23 10.36
C TYR A 81 12.99 -3.51 9.66
N VAL A 82 13.20 -3.46 8.34
CA VAL A 82 13.58 -4.63 7.53
C VAL A 82 14.97 -5.14 7.91
N GLU A 83 15.92 -4.24 8.13
CA GLU A 83 17.26 -4.58 8.63
C GLU A 83 17.22 -5.29 9.98
N LYS A 84 16.44 -4.75 10.91
CA LYS A 84 16.25 -5.35 12.24
C LYS A 84 15.57 -6.71 12.18
N ASP A 85 14.51 -6.84 11.36
CA ASP A 85 13.72 -8.07 11.27
C ASP A 85 14.54 -9.22 10.67
N LEU A 86 15.35 -8.94 9.66
CA LEU A 86 16.21 -9.93 9.02
C LEU A 86 17.59 -10.08 9.68
N GLY A 87 17.98 -9.16 10.56
CA GLY A 87 19.31 -9.15 11.18
C GLY A 87 20.44 -8.87 10.18
N MET A 88 20.16 -8.10 9.13
CA MET A 88 21.07 -7.75 8.04
C MET A 88 21.11 -6.24 7.83
N VAL A 89 22.06 -5.74 7.04
CA VAL A 89 22.18 -4.31 6.71
C VAL A 89 22.27 -4.13 5.20
N PHE A 90 21.66 -3.08 4.65
CA PHE A 90 21.76 -2.76 3.24
C PHE A 90 23.21 -2.38 2.89
N LEU A 91 23.82 -3.12 1.94
CA LEU A 91 25.16 -2.80 1.44
C LEU A 91 25.14 -1.59 0.50
N LYS A 92 23.99 -1.36 -0.15
CA LYS A 92 23.71 -0.21 -1.00
C LYS A 92 22.30 0.28 -0.71
N ALA A 93 22.11 1.59 -0.79
CA ALA A 93 20.81 2.22 -0.61
C ALA A 93 19.73 1.52 -1.48
N PRO A 94 18.51 1.33 -0.94
CA PRO A 94 17.43 0.69 -1.68
C PRO A 94 17.18 1.36 -3.03
N ASN A 95 17.15 0.54 -4.09
CA ASN A 95 16.86 1.01 -5.44
C ASN A 95 15.40 0.73 -5.77
N VAL A 96 14.55 1.74 -5.58
CA VAL A 96 13.10 1.67 -5.75
C VAL A 96 12.68 2.72 -6.75
N LYS A 97 11.80 2.37 -7.68
CA LYS A 97 11.15 3.34 -8.58
C LYS A 97 9.73 2.92 -8.89
N ARG A 98 8.90 3.87 -9.33
CA ARG A 98 7.60 3.59 -9.92
C ARG A 98 7.74 3.28 -11.40
N ASP A 99 6.92 2.38 -11.92
CA ASP A 99 6.95 1.99 -13.32
C ASP A 99 5.58 1.52 -13.82
N SER A 100 5.45 1.45 -15.14
CA SER A 100 4.20 1.10 -15.80
C SER A 100 3.83 -0.38 -15.60
N PRO A 101 2.53 -0.74 -15.65
CA PRO A 101 2.11 -2.14 -15.62
C PRO A 101 2.76 -3.01 -16.70
N ALA A 102 3.03 -2.45 -17.88
CA ALA A 102 3.73 -3.14 -18.96
C ALA A 102 5.18 -3.50 -18.56
N THR A 103 5.88 -2.59 -17.87
CA THR A 103 7.22 -2.87 -17.35
C THR A 103 7.17 -3.94 -16.27
N LEU A 104 6.20 -3.90 -15.35
CA LEU A 104 6.04 -4.93 -14.32
C LEU A 104 5.82 -6.30 -14.96
N ARG A 105 4.97 -6.38 -16.00
CA ARG A 105 4.72 -7.60 -16.77
C ARG A 105 5.99 -8.16 -17.42
N ASN A 106 6.78 -7.29 -18.06
CA ASN A 106 8.04 -7.69 -18.68
C ASN A 106 9.05 -8.20 -17.64
N ILE A 107 9.06 -7.63 -16.45
CA ILE A 107 9.96 -8.04 -15.37
C ILE A 107 9.50 -9.36 -14.72
N ALA A 108 8.18 -9.59 -14.61
CA ALA A 108 7.66 -10.90 -14.21
C ALA A 108 8.10 -11.98 -15.19
N GLU A 109 7.94 -11.76 -16.49
CA GLU A 109 8.45 -12.68 -17.51
C GLU A 109 9.96 -12.91 -17.38
N LYS A 110 10.74 -11.83 -17.21
CA LYS A 110 12.20 -11.91 -17.05
C LYS A 110 12.59 -12.71 -15.81
N ASN A 111 11.91 -12.53 -14.68
CA ASN A 111 12.12 -13.30 -13.47
C ASN A 111 11.81 -14.78 -13.68
N LEU A 112 10.71 -15.10 -14.39
CA LEU A 112 10.35 -16.48 -14.69
C LEU A 112 11.39 -17.15 -15.60
N LYS A 113 11.89 -16.44 -16.62
CA LYS A 113 12.99 -16.92 -17.46
C LYS A 113 14.30 -17.06 -16.71
N PHE A 114 14.60 -16.13 -15.80
CA PHE A 114 15.79 -16.21 -14.96
C PHE A 114 15.77 -17.42 -14.02
N THR A 115 14.60 -17.75 -13.48
CA THR A 115 14.43 -18.84 -12.51
C THR A 115 14.22 -20.21 -13.15
N ARG A 116 13.46 -20.29 -14.25
CA ARG A 116 13.09 -21.55 -14.90
C ARG A 116 13.87 -21.83 -16.19
N GLY A 117 14.66 -20.87 -16.67
CA GLY A 117 15.32 -20.90 -17.97
C GLY A 117 14.40 -20.37 -19.09
N GLU A 118 15.01 -20.00 -20.23
CA GLU A 118 14.31 -19.32 -21.34
C GLU A 118 13.07 -20.07 -21.84
N ASN A 119 13.16 -21.41 -21.87
CA ASN A 119 12.11 -22.31 -22.32
C ASN A 119 11.48 -23.14 -21.20
N GLY A 120 11.81 -22.87 -19.93
CA GLY A 120 11.44 -23.73 -18.79
C GLY A 120 9.94 -23.93 -18.66
N LEU A 121 9.17 -22.84 -18.64
CA LEU A 121 7.70 -22.89 -18.52
C LEU A 121 7.03 -23.54 -19.74
N MET A 122 7.60 -23.39 -20.93
CA MET A 122 7.10 -24.06 -22.14
C MET A 122 7.30 -25.57 -22.04
N LEU A 123 8.47 -26.02 -21.60
CA LEU A 123 8.76 -27.44 -21.39
C LEU A 123 7.88 -28.03 -20.28
N GLU A 124 7.60 -27.26 -19.22
CA GLU A 124 6.65 -27.65 -18.17
C GLU A 124 5.22 -27.75 -18.69
N ASN A 125 4.79 -26.85 -19.57
CA ASN A 125 3.48 -26.92 -20.22
C ASN A 125 3.32 -28.24 -20.97
N ILE A 126 4.29 -28.57 -21.82
CA ILE A 126 4.30 -29.82 -22.57
C ILE A 126 4.31 -31.03 -21.62
N ALA A 127 5.15 -31.00 -20.59
CA ALA A 127 5.26 -32.11 -19.64
C ALA A 127 3.95 -32.34 -18.87
N TRP A 128 3.30 -31.28 -18.39
CA TRP A 128 2.05 -31.39 -17.64
C TRP A 128 0.87 -31.76 -18.53
N GLU A 129 0.85 -31.30 -19.78
CA GLU A 129 -0.11 -31.73 -20.79
C GLU A 129 0.04 -33.24 -21.06
N LEU A 130 1.25 -33.72 -21.29
CA LEU A 130 1.53 -35.14 -21.52
C LEU A 130 1.14 -36.03 -20.34
N LEU A 131 1.27 -35.52 -19.11
CA LEU A 131 0.87 -36.19 -17.88
C LEU A 131 -0.64 -36.09 -17.60
N GLY A 132 -1.39 -35.31 -18.40
CA GLY A 132 -2.82 -35.10 -18.22
C GLY A 132 -3.19 -34.19 -17.05
N PHE A 133 -2.24 -33.39 -16.54
CA PHE A 133 -2.48 -32.44 -15.45
C PHE A 133 -3.07 -31.10 -15.91
N ILE A 134 -2.93 -30.79 -17.21
CA ILE A 134 -3.50 -29.59 -17.82
C ILE A 134 -4.10 -29.90 -19.21
N PRO A 135 -5.10 -29.13 -19.66
CA PRO A 135 -5.61 -29.17 -21.04
C PRO A 135 -4.52 -28.87 -22.10
N SER A 136 -4.75 -29.32 -23.34
CA SER A 136 -3.82 -29.15 -24.47
C SER A 136 -3.71 -27.74 -25.04
N ASP A 137 -4.60 -26.83 -24.65
CA ASP A 137 -4.67 -25.43 -25.10
C ASP A 137 -4.17 -24.43 -24.03
N GLN A 138 -3.58 -24.94 -22.95
CA GLN A 138 -3.04 -24.13 -21.87
C GLN A 138 -1.80 -23.33 -22.27
N ASN A 139 -1.70 -22.10 -21.75
CA ASN A 139 -0.55 -21.21 -21.90
C ASN A 139 0.00 -20.84 -20.53
N LEU A 140 0.77 -21.75 -19.94
CA LEU A 140 1.34 -21.55 -18.61
C LEU A 140 2.18 -20.29 -18.49
N LEU A 141 3.00 -19.95 -19.48
CA LEU A 141 3.83 -18.74 -19.41
C LEU A 141 2.96 -17.49 -19.29
N GLY A 142 1.97 -17.35 -20.17
CA GLY A 142 1.05 -16.21 -20.15
C GLY A 142 0.24 -16.13 -18.85
N GLN A 143 -0.22 -17.27 -18.34
CA GLN A 143 -0.96 -17.34 -17.09
C GLN A 143 -0.11 -17.04 -15.87
N TRP A 144 1.13 -17.54 -15.81
CA TRP A 144 2.02 -17.27 -14.69
C TRP A 144 2.43 -15.80 -14.64
N ILE A 145 2.69 -15.19 -15.79
CA ILE A 145 2.91 -13.75 -15.89
C ILE A 145 1.69 -12.99 -15.35
N ALA A 146 0.47 -13.40 -15.72
CA ALA A 146 -0.75 -12.79 -15.20
C ALA A 146 -0.84 -12.94 -13.67
N ILE A 147 -0.65 -14.14 -13.12
CA ILE A 147 -0.68 -14.39 -11.66
C ILE A 147 0.33 -13.52 -10.90
N GLU A 148 1.53 -13.31 -11.44
CA GLU A 148 2.58 -12.49 -10.80
C GLU A 148 2.33 -10.98 -10.94
N THR A 149 1.45 -10.54 -11.84
CA THR A 149 1.28 -9.12 -12.19
C THR A 149 -0.11 -8.56 -11.96
N GLU A 150 -1.14 -9.40 -11.88
CA GLU A 150 -2.52 -9.00 -11.62
C GLU A 150 -2.63 -8.39 -10.23
N ASP A 151 -3.14 -7.16 -10.15
CA ASP A 151 -3.20 -6.35 -8.92
C ASP A 151 -1.88 -6.20 -8.14
N THR A 152 -0.74 -6.53 -8.75
CA THR A 152 0.57 -6.42 -8.12
C THR A 152 0.96 -4.95 -7.89
N ARG A 153 1.09 -4.56 -6.62
CA ARG A 153 1.55 -3.21 -6.22
C ARG A 153 3.05 -3.01 -6.40
N GLY A 154 3.83 -4.07 -6.58
CA GLY A 154 5.23 -3.98 -6.95
C GLY A 154 5.92 -5.34 -7.10
N ILE A 155 6.99 -5.36 -7.89
CA ILE A 155 7.79 -6.55 -8.19
C ILE A 155 9.27 -6.27 -7.93
N PHE A 156 9.99 -7.29 -7.50
CA PHE A 156 11.44 -7.27 -7.38
C PHE A 156 12.07 -7.88 -8.63
N ASP A 157 12.92 -7.14 -9.33
CA ASP A 157 13.67 -7.64 -10.48
C ASP A 157 14.87 -8.46 -9.98
N LEU A 158 14.78 -9.79 -10.08
CA LEU A 158 15.84 -10.72 -9.67
C LEU A 158 17.12 -10.55 -10.48
N THR A 159 17.03 -10.00 -11.69
CA THR A 159 18.19 -9.86 -12.58
C THR A 159 19.00 -8.60 -12.30
N SER A 160 18.34 -7.50 -11.91
CA SER A 160 18.99 -6.22 -11.65
C SER A 160 19.04 -5.84 -10.16
N GLY A 161 18.31 -6.55 -9.30
CA GLY A 161 18.21 -6.26 -7.88
C GLY A 161 17.44 -4.97 -7.58
N LYS A 162 16.53 -4.54 -8.47
CA LYS A 162 15.75 -3.30 -8.35
C LYS A 162 14.31 -3.61 -7.94
N ILE A 163 13.69 -2.68 -7.21
CA ILE A 163 12.28 -2.74 -6.86
C ILE A 163 11.50 -1.82 -7.80
N LEU A 164 10.44 -2.36 -8.39
CA LEU A 164 9.52 -1.63 -9.26
C LEU A 164 8.15 -1.61 -8.60
N LEU A 165 7.66 -0.42 -8.31
CA LEU A 165 6.32 -0.21 -7.75
C LEU A 165 5.36 0.16 -8.88
N SER A 166 4.11 -0.27 -8.76
CA SER A 166 3.04 0.17 -9.64
C SER A 166 2.83 1.68 -9.51
N GLU A 167 2.39 2.34 -10.59
CA GLU A 167 1.96 3.74 -10.55
C GLU A 167 0.83 3.98 -9.54
N SER A 168 0.02 2.93 -9.30
CA SER A 168 -1.08 2.92 -8.33
C SER A 168 -0.65 2.67 -6.87
N PHE A 169 0.64 2.49 -6.61
CA PHE A 169 1.17 2.23 -5.27
C PHE A 169 0.96 3.42 -4.32
N ASP A 170 0.30 3.19 -3.19
CA ASP A 170 0.07 4.20 -2.15
C ASP A 170 0.92 3.93 -0.89
N PRO A 171 1.96 4.72 -0.57
CA PRO A 171 2.75 4.53 0.64
C PRO A 171 1.97 4.71 1.96
N GLN A 172 0.83 5.38 1.93
CA GLN A 172 -0.03 5.55 3.10
C GLN A 172 -0.94 4.34 3.33
N SER A 173 -1.16 3.52 2.30
CA SER A 173 -1.89 2.26 2.41
C SER A 173 -1.05 1.25 3.21
N ILE A 174 -1.64 0.69 4.28
CA ILE A 174 -1.01 -0.36 5.09
C ILE A 174 -0.66 -1.59 4.21
N PRO A 175 -1.57 -2.12 3.37
CA PRO A 175 -1.24 -3.19 2.43
C PRO A 175 -0.05 -2.89 1.52
N ASP A 176 -0.04 -1.71 0.89
CA ASP A 176 0.99 -1.33 -0.08
C ASP A 176 2.35 -1.12 0.61
N SER A 177 2.37 -0.42 1.75
CA SER A 177 3.59 -0.25 2.54
C SER A 177 4.14 -1.58 3.07
N ALA A 178 3.28 -2.55 3.39
CA ALA A 178 3.71 -3.91 3.69
C ALA A 178 4.33 -4.59 2.46
N ILE A 179 3.73 -4.46 1.28
CA ILE A 179 4.34 -4.97 0.04
C ILE A 179 5.73 -4.36 -0.18
N LEU A 180 5.91 -3.07 0.10
CA LEU A 180 7.24 -2.46 0.05
C LEU A 180 8.20 -3.07 1.08
N ALA A 181 7.75 -3.35 2.31
CA ALA A 181 8.55 -4.08 3.31
C ALA A 181 9.01 -5.46 2.79
N ARG A 182 8.12 -6.21 2.12
CA ARG A 182 8.46 -7.48 1.46
C ARG A 182 9.55 -7.30 0.41
N LEU A 183 9.37 -6.34 -0.49
CA LEU A 183 10.28 -6.11 -1.62
C LEU A 183 11.66 -5.62 -1.14
N LEU A 184 11.69 -4.80 -0.09
CA LEU A 184 12.92 -4.39 0.59
C LEU A 184 13.61 -5.57 1.26
N SER A 185 12.86 -6.48 1.88
CA SER A 185 13.40 -7.70 2.48
C SER A 185 14.07 -8.59 1.42
N MET A 186 13.44 -8.73 0.26
CA MET A 186 14.02 -9.42 -0.89
C MET A 186 15.30 -8.72 -1.38
N GLN A 187 15.28 -7.39 -1.52
CA GLN A 187 16.45 -6.64 -1.95
C GLN A 187 17.61 -6.74 -0.94
N LEU A 188 17.31 -6.68 0.37
CA LEU A 188 18.29 -6.81 1.45
C LEU A 188 18.95 -8.19 1.43
N ALA A 189 18.14 -9.25 1.36
CA ALA A 189 18.62 -10.62 1.27
C ALA A 189 19.43 -10.84 -0.02
N TYR A 190 18.98 -10.31 -1.16
CA TYR A 190 19.69 -10.42 -2.43
C TYR A 190 21.04 -9.69 -2.44
N GLN A 191 21.16 -8.54 -1.75
CA GLN A 191 22.43 -7.83 -1.61
C GLN A 191 23.44 -8.59 -0.75
N ASN A 192 22.98 -9.17 0.36
CA ASN A 192 23.85 -9.88 1.30
C ASN A 192 24.20 -11.31 0.84
N HIS A 193 23.26 -11.98 0.17
CA HIS A 193 23.39 -13.37 -0.28
C HIS A 193 22.90 -13.52 -1.74
N PRO A 194 23.62 -12.94 -2.71
CA PRO A 194 23.23 -13.03 -4.12
C PRO A 194 23.39 -14.47 -4.63
N GLN A 195 22.29 -15.12 -4.99
CA GLN A 195 22.30 -16.39 -5.71
C GLN A 195 21.86 -16.16 -7.15
N LYS A 196 22.71 -16.54 -8.11
CA LYS A 196 22.46 -16.32 -9.55
C LYS A 196 22.29 -17.60 -10.36
N GLU A 197 22.77 -18.71 -9.83
CA GLU A 197 22.74 -20.00 -10.50
C GLU A 197 22.37 -21.09 -9.50
N TRP A 198 21.67 -22.11 -9.97
CA TRP A 198 21.24 -23.24 -9.16
C TRP A 198 21.65 -24.53 -9.85
N PRO A 199 22.37 -25.45 -9.18
CA PRO A 199 22.79 -26.70 -9.77
C PRO A 199 21.62 -27.58 -10.21
N THR A 200 20.49 -27.50 -9.49
CA THR A 200 19.29 -28.29 -9.76
C THR A 200 18.03 -27.46 -9.58
N ARG A 201 16.93 -27.92 -10.17
CA ARG A 201 15.59 -27.35 -9.97
C ARG A 201 15.23 -27.30 -8.48
N ASP A 202 15.46 -28.39 -7.74
CA ASP A 202 15.12 -28.45 -6.31
C ASP A 202 15.90 -27.41 -5.50
N SER A 203 17.18 -27.19 -5.83
CA SER A 203 17.99 -26.16 -5.17
C SER A 203 17.48 -24.74 -5.44
N TRP A 204 16.95 -24.50 -6.63
CA TRP A 204 16.27 -23.25 -6.97
C TRP A 204 14.95 -23.11 -6.20
N GLN A 205 14.10 -24.16 -6.17
CA GLN A 205 12.82 -24.11 -5.47
C GLN A 205 13.01 -23.90 -3.98
N ALA A 206 13.97 -24.58 -3.35
CA ALA A 206 14.32 -24.40 -1.95
C ALA A 206 14.81 -22.97 -1.68
N TRP A 207 15.70 -22.45 -2.54
CA TRP A 207 16.14 -21.06 -2.44
C TRP A 207 14.99 -20.08 -2.57
N GLN A 208 14.12 -20.24 -3.58
CA GLN A 208 12.99 -19.36 -3.83
C GLN A 208 11.99 -19.40 -2.67
N ALA A 209 11.67 -20.58 -2.14
CA ALA A 209 10.78 -20.74 -1.00
C ALA A 209 11.36 -20.08 0.26
N THR A 210 12.67 -20.21 0.51
CA THR A 210 13.32 -19.56 1.66
C THR A 210 13.38 -18.05 1.48
N PHE A 211 13.78 -17.59 0.29
CA PHE A 211 13.96 -16.18 -0.04
C PHE A 211 12.63 -15.41 -0.04
N LEU A 212 11.60 -15.93 -0.73
CA LEU A 212 10.28 -15.33 -0.75
C LEU A 212 9.56 -15.52 0.58
N GLY A 213 9.66 -16.71 1.19
CA GLY A 213 9.04 -17.01 2.47
C GLY A 213 9.54 -16.12 3.60
N ALA A 214 10.84 -15.87 3.68
CA ALA A 214 11.41 -14.94 4.66
C ALA A 214 10.88 -13.51 4.45
N ALA A 215 10.88 -13.03 3.21
CA ALA A 215 10.35 -11.70 2.88
C ALA A 215 8.85 -11.57 3.16
N GLU A 216 8.07 -12.62 2.90
CA GLU A 216 6.64 -12.70 3.16
C GLU A 216 6.35 -12.69 4.67
N ALA A 217 7.18 -13.38 5.46
CA ALA A 217 7.10 -13.32 6.91
C ALA A 217 7.35 -11.90 7.45
N THR A 218 8.35 -11.19 6.91
CA THR A 218 8.61 -9.77 7.24
C THR A 218 7.42 -8.89 6.84
N ARG A 219 6.83 -9.11 5.65
CA ARG A 219 5.61 -8.42 5.21
C ARG A 219 4.50 -8.56 6.23
N GLN A 220 4.18 -9.79 6.62
CA GLN A 220 3.08 -10.06 7.53
C GLN A 220 3.33 -9.45 8.92
N ARG A 221 4.56 -9.56 9.46
CA ARG A 221 4.91 -8.94 10.74
C ARG A 221 4.78 -7.41 10.68
N TYR A 222 5.26 -6.80 9.60
CA TYR A 222 5.16 -5.36 9.40
C TYR A 222 3.70 -4.92 9.32
N GLN A 223 2.92 -5.59 8.46
CA GLN A 223 1.49 -5.29 8.28
C GLN A 223 0.72 -5.39 9.60
N ARG A 224 0.97 -6.44 10.40
CA ARG A 224 0.36 -6.62 11.72
C ARG A 224 0.74 -5.47 12.66
N SER A 225 2.03 -5.10 12.74
CA SER A 225 2.48 -4.01 13.60
C SER A 225 1.87 -2.65 13.25
N ARG A 226 1.78 -2.32 11.95
CA ARG A 226 1.15 -1.08 11.46
C ARG A 226 -0.35 -1.07 11.70
N SER A 227 -1.04 -2.17 11.41
CA SER A 227 -2.49 -2.29 11.62
C SER A 227 -2.90 -2.10 13.08
N VAL A 228 -2.09 -2.58 14.03
CA VAL A 228 -2.32 -2.38 15.47
C VAL A 228 -2.08 -0.93 15.89
N THR A 229 -1.07 -0.27 15.32
CA THR A 229 -0.66 1.09 15.70
C THR A 229 -1.57 2.16 15.10
N GLU A 230 -2.09 1.93 13.89
CA GLU A 230 -2.87 2.90 13.10
C GLU A 230 -4.37 2.55 13.04
N GLY A 231 -4.84 1.75 14.01
CA GLY A 231 -6.15 1.09 14.07
C GLY A 231 -7.31 1.89 13.43
N GLY A 232 -7.74 1.45 12.25
CA GLY A 232 -8.90 2.02 11.56
C GLY A 232 -9.02 1.76 10.06
N VAL A 233 -8.06 1.09 9.42
CA VAL A 233 -8.11 0.85 7.96
C VAL A 233 -8.90 -0.43 7.66
N THR A 234 -10.03 -0.28 6.98
CA THR A 234 -10.75 -1.39 6.34
C THR A 234 -9.90 -2.00 5.24
N TRP A 235 -9.47 -3.25 5.48
CA TRP A 235 -8.91 -4.14 4.49
C TRP A 235 -9.87 -4.26 3.30
N LYS A 236 -9.42 -3.90 2.10
CA LYS A 236 -10.02 -4.37 0.86
C LYS A 236 -9.16 -5.54 0.39
N ASP A 237 -9.75 -6.72 0.38
CA ASP A 237 -9.05 -7.88 -0.14
C ASP A 237 -8.73 -7.67 -1.63
N PRO A 238 -7.47 -7.86 -2.05
CA PRO A 238 -7.12 -7.92 -3.48
C PRO A 238 -7.50 -9.26 -4.12
N GLU A 239 -8.29 -10.09 -3.44
CA GLU A 239 -8.37 -11.54 -3.72
C GLU A 239 -9.17 -11.93 -4.97
N GLN A 240 -10.13 -11.13 -5.45
CA GLN A 240 -11.11 -11.70 -6.39
C GLN A 240 -10.51 -12.08 -7.75
N ALA A 241 -9.72 -11.21 -8.39
CA ALA A 241 -9.19 -11.48 -9.73
C ALA A 241 -8.03 -12.48 -9.75
N ARG A 242 -7.08 -12.35 -8.80
CA ARG A 242 -5.95 -13.28 -8.67
C ARG A 242 -6.43 -14.69 -8.32
N ASP A 243 -7.36 -14.80 -7.38
CA ASP A 243 -7.84 -16.11 -6.95
C ASP A 243 -8.71 -16.75 -8.04
N ASP A 244 -9.47 -15.96 -8.79
CA ASP A 244 -10.16 -16.45 -9.99
C ASP A 244 -9.17 -17.01 -11.04
N LEU A 245 -8.01 -16.37 -11.24
CA LEU A 245 -6.95 -16.88 -12.13
C LEU A 245 -6.29 -18.14 -11.58
N LEU A 246 -6.02 -18.21 -10.28
CA LEU A 246 -5.48 -19.42 -9.65
C LEU A 246 -6.47 -20.59 -9.73
N ASN A 247 -7.75 -20.33 -9.50
CA ASN A 247 -8.82 -21.33 -9.54
C ASN A 247 -9.03 -21.94 -10.94
N GLN A 248 -8.56 -21.27 -12.00
CA GLN A 248 -8.54 -21.81 -13.36
C GLN A 248 -7.42 -22.85 -13.58
N LEU A 249 -6.40 -22.87 -12.72
CA LEU A 249 -5.34 -23.88 -12.78
C LEU A 249 -5.79 -25.20 -12.12
N SER A 250 -5.17 -26.31 -12.49
CA SER A 250 -5.40 -27.58 -11.79
C SER A 250 -4.86 -27.55 -10.35
N ALA A 251 -5.41 -28.37 -9.46
CA ALA A 251 -5.08 -28.34 -8.03
C ALA A 251 -3.58 -28.49 -7.73
N ALA A 252 -2.86 -29.29 -8.53
CA ALA A 252 -1.41 -29.42 -8.40
C ALA A 252 -0.69 -28.08 -8.66
N LEU A 253 -1.16 -27.33 -9.66
CA LEU A 253 -0.56 -26.05 -10.06
C LEU A 253 -0.88 -24.91 -9.12
N GLN A 254 -2.09 -24.94 -8.54
CA GLN A 254 -2.44 -24.06 -7.44
C GLN A 254 -1.47 -24.26 -6.26
N GLY A 255 -1.18 -25.52 -5.92
CA GLY A 255 -0.16 -25.87 -4.92
C GLY A 255 1.21 -25.30 -5.26
N PHE A 256 1.72 -25.54 -6.48
CA PHE A 256 3.03 -25.01 -6.88
C PHE A 256 3.09 -23.48 -6.93
N ALA A 257 2.00 -22.81 -7.29
CA ALA A 257 1.93 -21.35 -7.34
C ALA A 257 1.94 -20.72 -5.93
N ASN A 258 1.24 -21.35 -4.98
CA ASN A 258 1.12 -20.84 -3.62
C ASN A 258 2.23 -21.31 -2.68
N PHE A 259 2.91 -22.42 -2.97
CA PHE A 259 3.94 -23.01 -2.11
C PHE A 259 5.01 -21.99 -1.63
N PRO A 260 5.59 -21.13 -2.50
CA PRO A 260 6.61 -20.17 -2.06
C PRO A 260 6.08 -19.11 -1.08
N PHE A 261 4.76 -18.88 -1.06
CA PHE A 261 4.11 -17.87 -0.22
C PHE A 261 3.55 -18.47 1.08
N LEU A 262 3.01 -19.68 1.03
CA LEU A 262 2.37 -20.35 2.18
C LEU A 262 3.37 -21.16 3.00
N ASP A 263 4.07 -22.11 2.37
CA ASP A 263 4.95 -23.06 3.06
C ASP A 263 6.39 -22.54 3.18
N GLY A 264 6.79 -21.60 2.31
CA GLY A 264 8.10 -20.95 2.36
C GLY A 264 8.34 -20.23 3.69
N GLN A 265 7.30 -19.66 4.30
CA GLN A 265 7.38 -19.03 5.62
C GLN A 265 7.75 -20.04 6.71
N ASP A 266 7.09 -21.20 6.74
CA ASP A 266 7.34 -22.24 7.74
C ASP A 266 8.72 -22.85 7.53
N HIS A 267 9.14 -23.05 6.28
CA HIS A 267 10.47 -23.57 5.96
C HIS A 267 11.59 -22.58 6.31
N ALA A 268 11.41 -21.29 6.02
CA ALA A 268 12.32 -20.23 6.45
C ALA A 268 12.35 -20.11 7.99
N SER A 269 11.22 -20.25 8.66
CA SER A 269 11.12 -20.19 10.12
C SER A 269 11.83 -21.37 10.79
N TYR A 270 11.70 -22.57 10.25
CA TYR A 270 12.42 -23.77 10.70
C TYR A 270 13.93 -23.54 10.63
N HIS A 271 14.46 -23.11 9.48
CA HIS A 271 15.90 -22.86 9.32
C HIS A 271 16.40 -21.63 10.10
N TYR A 272 15.58 -20.60 10.27
CA TYR A 272 15.94 -19.41 11.06
C TYR A 272 15.99 -19.73 12.56
N ILE A 273 15.04 -20.51 13.09
CA ILE A 273 15.01 -20.94 14.50
C ILE A 273 16.15 -21.94 14.78
N ASP A 274 16.37 -22.94 13.92
CA ASP A 274 17.50 -23.89 14.06
C ASP A 274 18.86 -23.18 14.01
N SER A 275 19.02 -22.15 13.18
CA SER A 275 20.28 -21.39 13.11
C SER A 275 20.58 -20.63 14.41
N ARG A 276 19.58 -20.27 15.22
CA ARG A 276 19.79 -19.60 16.52
C ARG A 276 20.26 -20.54 17.62
N GLU A 277 19.89 -21.82 17.56
CA GLU A 277 20.39 -22.83 18.51
C GLU A 277 21.80 -23.31 18.14
N ALA A 278 22.15 -23.35 16.85
CA ALA A 278 23.48 -23.70 16.39
C ALA A 278 24.57 -22.65 16.70
N TYR A 279 24.19 -21.43 17.10
CA TYR A 279 25.09 -20.32 17.45
C TYR A 279 25.05 -19.92 18.94
N ARG A 280 24.50 -20.77 19.82
CA ARG A 280 24.69 -20.67 21.28
C ARG A 280 25.71 -21.69 21.77
#